data_AF-A0A843DXA7-F1
#
_entry.id   AF-A0A843DXA7-F1
#
_cell.length_a   1.000
_cell.length_b   1.000
_cell.length_c   1.000
_cell.angle_alpha   90.00
_cell.angle_beta   90.00
_cell.angle_gamma   90.00
#
_symmetry.space_group_name_H-M   'P 1'
#
loop_
_entity.id
_entity.type
_entity.pdbx_description
1 polymer ?
#
loop_
_entity_poly.entity_id
_entity_poly.type
_entity_poly.pdbx_seq_one_letter_code
_entity_poly.pdbx_strand_id
1 'polypeptide(L)'
;MRALLVGIGGAGCRIVETLNSHDERSQVKSVRSFVFDADTEVIHSMKSLEVKRRVVLSPSDPTMKDYSCGDDFDLTSISDCFQEEGVSEVDAIFVCAGLGGRMADLVPRFMEQLENAFPDPVFTILTLPFRSEGAKVSARAAEQLEAIRQMGSASIIFDNETWAGRIETEAAASAAELNAEGVPKPLTRRQTSDLYDELNEMLARRVGLLLRAGEVTHNGVESA
;
A
#
# COMPACT_ATOMS: atom_id res chain seq x y z
N MET A 1 13.23 -5.55 11.66
CA MET A 1 13.48 -4.60 10.58
C MET A 1 12.58 -3.40 10.77
N ARG A 2 13.18 -2.24 11.01
CA ARG A 2 12.49 -0.95 11.05
C ARG A 2 12.21 -0.52 9.62
N ALA A 3 10.94 -0.36 9.28
CA ALA A 3 10.53 -0.08 7.90
C ALA A 3 9.82 1.26 7.79
N LEU A 4 10.10 1.99 6.71
CA LEU A 4 9.29 3.12 6.28
C LEU A 4 8.32 2.66 5.19
N LEU A 5 7.03 2.80 5.42
CA LEU A 5 5.98 2.59 4.42
C LEU A 5 5.57 3.92 3.81
N VAL A 6 5.52 3.97 2.48
CA VAL A 6 5.08 5.13 1.72
C VAL A 6 3.94 4.70 0.81
N GLY A 7 2.71 5.09 1.13
CA GLY A 7 1.52 4.77 0.34
C GLY A 7 1.25 5.85 -0.70
N ILE A 8 1.12 5.46 -1.97
CA ILE A 8 0.86 6.39 -3.07
C ILE A 8 -0.46 6.03 -3.75
N GLY A 9 -1.37 7.01 -3.78
CA GLY A 9 -2.73 6.87 -4.30
C GLY A 9 -3.62 5.95 -3.48
N GLY A 10 -4.91 5.94 -3.78
CA GLY A 10 -5.89 5.37 -2.85
C GLY A 10 -5.69 3.89 -2.53
N ALA A 11 -5.20 3.09 -3.47
CA ALA A 11 -4.84 1.70 -3.19
C ALA A 11 -3.61 1.61 -2.27
N GLY A 12 -2.53 2.33 -2.60
CA GLY A 12 -1.31 2.36 -1.79
C GLY A 12 -1.55 2.86 -0.38
N CYS A 13 -2.32 3.94 -0.23
CA CYS A 13 -2.65 4.51 1.06
C CYS A 13 -3.50 3.58 1.92
N ARG A 14 -4.48 2.86 1.33
CA ARG A 14 -5.25 1.84 2.06
C ARG A 14 -4.39 0.66 2.49
N ILE A 15 -3.46 0.20 1.64
CA ILE A 15 -2.50 -0.87 2.00
C ILE A 15 -1.64 -0.45 3.21
N VAL A 16 -1.08 0.77 3.17
CA VAL A 16 -0.26 1.29 4.26
C VAL A 16 -1.06 1.49 5.54
N GLU A 17 -2.29 2.01 5.45
CA GLU A 17 -3.22 2.13 6.59
C GLU A 17 -3.48 0.76 7.24
N THR A 18 -3.72 -0.29 6.45
CA THR A 18 -3.93 -1.65 6.97
C THR A 18 -2.65 -2.21 7.60
N LEU A 19 -1.49 -2.03 6.96
CA LEU A 19 -0.19 -2.46 7.51
C LEU A 19 0.14 -1.76 8.83
N ASN A 20 -0.05 -0.43 8.88
CA ASN A 20 0.15 0.38 10.09
C ASN A 20 -0.79 -0.09 11.22
N SER A 21 -2.07 -0.31 10.91
CA SER A 21 -3.04 -0.86 11.86
C SER A 21 -2.63 -2.23 12.41
N HIS A 22 -1.99 -3.08 11.61
CA HIS A 22 -1.47 -4.39 12.06
C HIS A 22 -0.25 -4.24 12.95
N ASP A 23 0.62 -3.29 12.64
CA ASP A 23 1.82 -3.01 13.42
C ASP A 23 1.49 -2.38 14.79
N GLU A 24 0.53 -1.46 14.85
CA GLU A 24 0.04 -0.85 16.09
C GLU A 24 -0.57 -1.85 17.08
N ARG A 25 -1.22 -2.89 16.55
CA ARG A 25 -1.75 -4.01 17.34
C ARG A 25 -0.67 -5.00 17.76
N SER A 26 0.53 -4.89 17.20
CA SER A 26 1.67 -5.75 17.53
C SER A 26 2.48 -5.19 18.70
N GLN A 27 3.34 -6.03 19.28
CA GLN A 27 4.19 -5.65 20.42
C GLN A 27 5.48 -4.92 20.00
N VAL A 28 5.80 -4.95 18.71
CA VAL A 28 7.12 -4.59 18.17
C VAL A 28 7.13 -3.15 17.62
N LYS A 29 6.02 -2.70 17.01
CA LYS A 29 5.86 -1.36 16.43
C LYS A 29 7.06 -0.94 15.56
N SER A 30 7.34 -1.73 14.53
CA SER A 30 8.56 -1.58 13.73
C SER A 30 8.38 -0.69 12.50
N VAL A 31 7.20 -0.09 12.32
CA VAL A 31 6.84 0.58 11.07
C VAL A 31 6.52 2.05 11.29
N ARG A 32 7.11 2.89 10.44
CA ARG A 32 6.70 4.29 10.25
C ARG A 32 6.02 4.40 8.89
N SER A 33 4.94 5.18 8.81
CA SER A 33 4.06 5.18 7.66
C SER A 33 3.68 6.59 7.22
N PHE A 34 3.78 6.86 5.92
CA PHE A 34 3.31 8.08 5.27
C PHE A 34 2.42 7.72 4.08
N VAL A 35 1.42 8.57 3.81
CA VAL A 35 0.48 8.35 2.70
C VAL A 35 0.28 9.62 1.90
N PHE A 36 0.19 9.47 0.58
CA PHE A 36 0.16 10.55 -0.39
C PHE A 36 -0.94 10.26 -1.42
N ASP A 37 -1.94 11.12 -1.49
CA ASP A 37 -2.99 11.06 -2.51
C ASP A 37 -3.42 12.47 -2.90
N ALA A 38 -3.91 12.64 -4.12
CA ALA A 38 -4.60 13.86 -4.55
C ALA A 38 -6.04 13.90 -4.05
N ASP A 39 -6.61 12.73 -3.74
CA ASP A 39 -7.96 12.62 -3.22
C ASP A 39 -8.01 12.93 -1.72
N THR A 40 -8.50 14.13 -1.41
CA THR A 40 -8.71 14.62 -0.06
C THR A 40 -9.64 13.71 0.76
N GLU A 41 -10.69 13.13 0.17
CA GLU A 41 -11.63 12.28 0.91
C GLU A 41 -10.96 10.98 1.35
N VAL A 42 -10.15 10.38 0.47
CA VAL A 42 -9.36 9.19 0.79
C VAL A 42 -8.45 9.47 1.98
N ILE A 43 -7.69 10.56 1.95
CA ILE A 43 -6.77 10.97 3.02
C ILE A 43 -7.51 11.23 4.35
N HIS A 44 -8.64 11.93 4.31
CA HIS A 44 -9.42 12.24 5.51
C HIS A 44 -10.12 11.01 6.11
N SER A 45 -10.43 10.00 5.29
CA SER A 45 -11.09 8.77 5.75
C SER A 45 -10.20 7.86 6.61
N MET A 46 -8.87 8.04 6.54
CA MET A 46 -7.89 7.23 7.28
C MET A 46 -7.86 7.57 8.77
N LYS A 47 -7.65 6.55 9.59
CA LYS A 47 -7.80 6.61 11.05
C LYS A 47 -6.58 6.13 11.81
N SER A 48 -5.81 5.19 11.27
CA SER A 48 -4.62 4.64 11.90
C SER A 48 -3.45 5.63 11.85
N LEU A 49 -3.39 6.47 10.81
CA LEU A 49 -2.30 7.41 10.62
C LEU A 49 -2.57 8.79 11.28
N GLU A 50 -1.53 9.33 11.91
CA GLU A 50 -1.51 10.72 12.40
C GLU A 50 -1.72 11.71 11.23
N VAL A 51 -2.40 12.84 11.49
CA VAL A 51 -2.75 13.84 10.44
C VAL A 51 -1.52 14.31 9.66
N LYS A 52 -0.41 14.57 10.36
CA LYS A 52 0.85 15.05 9.77
C LYS A 52 1.53 14.07 8.80
N ARG A 53 1.19 12.78 8.87
CA ARG A 53 1.73 11.74 7.98
C ARG A 53 0.80 11.44 6.79
N ARG A 54 -0.29 12.20 6.68
CA ARG A 54 -1.27 12.09 5.61
C ARG A 54 -1.23 13.33 4.75
N VAL A 55 -0.62 13.21 3.58
CA VAL A 55 -0.30 14.34 2.71
C VAL A 55 -1.24 14.34 1.52
N VAL A 56 -1.94 15.47 1.34
CA VAL A 56 -2.71 15.72 0.12
C VAL A 56 -1.77 16.34 -0.91
N LEU A 57 -1.54 15.62 -2.01
CA LEU A 57 -0.68 16.11 -3.08
C LEU A 57 -1.38 17.23 -3.85
N SER A 58 -0.68 18.35 -3.96
CA SER A 58 -1.15 19.50 -4.72
C SER A 58 -0.66 19.41 -6.16
N PRO A 59 -1.48 19.84 -7.12
CA PRO A 59 -1.04 19.91 -8.50
C PRO A 59 0.04 20.98 -8.67
N SER A 60 0.97 20.74 -9.60
CA SER A 60 1.99 21.69 -10.02
C SER A 60 1.38 22.97 -10.58
N ASP A 61 0.24 22.85 -11.28
CA ASP A 61 -0.55 23.99 -11.76
C ASP A 61 -1.92 24.00 -11.04
N PRO A 62 -2.20 25.00 -10.18
CA PRO A 62 -3.45 25.10 -9.43
C PRO A 62 -4.68 25.40 -10.31
N THR A 63 -4.48 25.74 -11.59
CA THR A 63 -5.57 25.96 -12.56
C THR A 63 -5.99 24.68 -13.29
N MET A 64 -5.19 23.62 -13.17
CA MET A 64 -5.45 22.33 -13.79
C MET A 64 -6.63 21.64 -13.10
N LYS A 65 -7.63 21.23 -13.89
CA LYS A 65 -8.86 20.57 -13.39
C LYS A 65 -8.85 19.06 -13.58
N ASP A 66 -8.08 18.57 -14.54
CA ASP A 66 -7.95 17.16 -14.87
C ASP A 66 -6.48 16.75 -14.81
N TYR A 67 -6.16 15.86 -13.89
CA TYR A 67 -4.85 15.24 -13.77
C TYR A 67 -4.85 13.94 -14.56
N SER A 68 -3.91 13.82 -15.50
CA SER A 68 -3.84 12.68 -16.41
C SER A 68 -2.64 11.78 -16.10
N CYS A 69 -1.57 12.35 -15.56
CA CYS A 69 -0.30 11.68 -15.30
C CYS A 69 0.33 12.14 -13.98
N GLY A 70 1.32 11.39 -13.50
CA GLY A 70 2.03 11.72 -12.27
C GLY A 70 2.77 13.07 -12.32
N ASP A 71 3.21 13.54 -13.49
CA ASP A 71 3.98 14.79 -13.59
C ASP A 71 3.17 16.05 -13.27
N ASP A 72 1.85 15.92 -13.16
CA ASP A 72 0.94 16.98 -12.79
C ASP A 72 1.05 17.41 -11.31
N PHE A 73 1.84 16.70 -10.49
CA PHE A 73 1.96 16.96 -9.04
C PHE A 73 3.32 17.51 -8.61
N ASP A 74 3.30 18.43 -7.64
CA ASP A 74 4.51 18.94 -7.00
C ASP A 74 4.95 17.98 -5.87
N LEU A 75 6.21 17.55 -5.96
CA LEU A 75 6.83 16.59 -5.04
C LEU A 75 7.95 17.23 -4.21
N THR A 76 8.16 18.55 -4.32
CA THR A 76 9.28 19.25 -3.67
C THR A 76 9.19 19.19 -2.14
N SER A 77 7.99 19.26 -1.58
CA SER A 77 7.76 19.28 -0.12
C SER A 77 7.85 17.91 0.56
N ILE A 78 8.00 16.82 -0.20
CA ILE A 78 7.97 15.46 0.36
C ILE A 78 9.18 15.19 1.25
N SER A 79 10.36 15.62 0.82
CA SER A 79 11.59 15.50 1.60
C SER A 79 11.48 16.23 2.95
N ASP A 80 10.84 17.40 2.94
CA ASP A 80 10.62 18.19 4.15
C ASP A 80 9.70 17.44 5.12
N CYS A 81 8.63 16.78 4.63
CA CYS A 81 7.75 15.97 5.47
C CYS A 81 8.50 14.85 6.22
N PHE A 82 9.45 14.19 5.56
CA PHE A 82 10.24 13.13 6.20
C PHE A 82 11.26 13.68 7.22
N GLN A 83 11.86 14.84 6.92
CA GLN A 83 12.81 15.49 7.81
C GLN A 83 12.14 16.03 9.08
N GLU A 84 10.98 16.69 8.93
CA GLU A 84 10.21 17.26 10.06
C GLU A 84 9.79 16.18 11.07
N GLU A 85 9.42 14.99 10.58
CA GLU A 85 9.05 13.86 11.43
C GLU A 85 10.23 13.12 12.05
N GLY A 86 11.46 13.54 11.75
CA GLY A 86 12.67 12.91 12.25
C GLY A 86 12.73 11.44 11.85
N VAL A 87 12.43 11.14 10.58
CA VAL A 87 12.62 9.80 10.02
C VAL A 87 14.12 9.55 9.90
N SER A 88 14.71 9.07 11.00
CA SER A 88 16.06 8.52 11.04
C SER A 88 16.00 7.05 11.41
N GLU A 89 16.99 6.28 10.96
CA GLU A 89 17.20 4.87 11.33
C GLU A 89 16.10 3.90 10.84
N VAL A 90 15.93 3.79 9.53
CA VAL A 90 15.16 2.71 8.89
C VAL A 90 16.13 1.71 8.29
N ASP A 91 15.73 0.45 8.20
CA ASP A 91 16.55 -0.60 7.58
C ASP A 91 16.11 -0.84 6.11
N ALA A 92 14.88 -0.45 5.76
CA ALA A 92 14.31 -0.56 4.42
C ALA A 92 13.09 0.37 4.24
N ILE A 93 12.85 0.77 2.99
CA ILE A 93 11.71 1.60 2.59
C ILE A 93 10.83 0.80 1.63
N PHE A 94 9.52 0.86 1.80
CA PHE A 94 8.55 0.20 0.93
C PHE A 94 7.53 1.19 0.37
N VAL A 95 7.58 1.41 -0.94
CA VAL A 95 6.60 2.20 -1.67
C VAL A 95 5.44 1.31 -2.09
N CYS A 96 4.24 1.60 -1.58
CA CYS A 96 3.02 0.85 -1.84
C CYS A 96 2.13 1.59 -2.84
N ALA A 97 1.69 0.92 -3.90
CA ALA A 97 0.80 1.51 -4.89
C ALA A 97 -0.09 0.46 -5.58
N GLY A 98 -1.24 0.91 -6.11
CA GLY A 98 -2.08 0.10 -7.00
C GLY A 98 -1.86 0.48 -8.45
N LEU A 99 -1.37 -0.47 -9.25
CA LEU A 99 -1.10 -0.27 -10.67
C LEU A 99 -2.41 -0.13 -11.45
N GLY A 100 -2.36 0.61 -12.55
CA GLY A 100 -3.51 0.99 -13.36
C GLY A 100 -4.23 2.25 -12.85
N GLY A 101 -3.96 2.68 -11.61
CA GLY A 101 -4.39 3.95 -11.07
C GLY A 101 -3.56 5.13 -11.58
N ARG A 102 -4.09 6.35 -11.47
CA ARG A 102 -3.39 7.59 -11.92
C ARG A 102 -2.14 7.88 -11.10
N MET A 103 -2.25 7.78 -9.79
CA MET A 103 -1.17 8.14 -8.86
C MET A 103 0.02 7.16 -8.91
N ALA A 104 -0.15 5.95 -9.45
CA ALA A 104 0.94 5.01 -9.59
C ALA A 104 2.04 5.47 -10.56
N ASP A 105 1.74 6.44 -11.44
CA ASP A 105 2.76 7.10 -12.28
C ASP A 105 3.80 7.88 -11.45
N LEU A 106 3.47 8.25 -10.21
CA LEU A 106 4.39 8.97 -9.31
C LEU A 106 5.45 8.06 -8.69
N VAL A 107 5.22 6.75 -8.65
CA VAL A 107 6.07 5.80 -7.92
C VAL A 107 7.55 5.92 -8.32
N PRO A 108 7.93 5.98 -9.62
CA PRO A 108 9.33 6.17 -10.01
C PRO A 108 9.96 7.44 -9.42
N ARG A 109 9.26 8.58 -9.46
CA ARG A 109 9.77 9.84 -8.92
C ARG A 109 9.91 9.81 -7.39
N PHE A 110 8.96 9.19 -6.70
CA PHE A 110 9.06 8.96 -5.27
C PHE A 110 10.26 8.08 -4.92
N MET A 111 10.46 6.99 -5.65
CA MET A 111 11.61 6.12 -5.45
C MET A 111 12.93 6.87 -5.66
N GLU A 112 13.05 7.69 -6.72
CA GLU A 112 14.25 8.50 -6.98
C GLU A 112 14.51 9.48 -5.82
N GLN A 113 13.49 10.16 -5.31
CA GLN A 113 13.63 11.07 -4.17
C GLN A 113 14.03 10.33 -2.89
N LEU A 114 13.44 9.16 -2.63
CA LEU A 114 13.72 8.36 -1.45
C LEU A 114 15.14 7.79 -1.49
N GLU A 115 15.61 7.30 -2.64
CA GLU A 115 16.98 6.81 -2.83
C GLU A 115 18.03 7.92 -2.68
N ASN A 116 17.68 9.16 -3.01
CA ASN A 116 18.55 10.31 -2.78
C ASN A 116 18.51 10.80 -1.32
N ALA A 117 17.39 10.63 -0.63
CA ALA A 117 17.20 11.09 0.74
C ALA A 117 17.70 10.08 1.79
N PHE A 118 17.65 8.79 1.49
CA PHE A 118 17.99 7.71 2.41
C PHE A 118 19.04 6.77 1.80
N PRO A 119 20.03 6.33 2.59
CA PRO A 119 21.00 5.33 2.14
C PRO A 119 20.42 3.91 2.06
N ASP A 120 19.23 3.70 2.62
CA ASP A 120 18.58 2.40 2.81
C ASP A 120 17.83 1.94 1.54
N PRO A 121 17.71 0.62 1.31
CA PRO A 121 17.11 0.10 0.09
C PRO A 121 15.62 0.44 -0.04
N VAL A 122 15.19 0.82 -1.24
CA VAL A 122 13.81 1.21 -1.57
C VAL A 122 13.11 0.12 -2.39
N PHE A 123 12.24 -0.64 -1.75
CA PHE A 123 11.41 -1.68 -2.38
C PHE A 123 10.03 -1.17 -2.76
N THR A 124 9.31 -1.94 -3.57
CA THR A 124 7.91 -1.66 -3.90
C THR A 124 6.98 -2.82 -3.54
N ILE A 125 5.76 -2.49 -3.13
CA ILE A 125 4.64 -3.42 -2.95
C ILE A 125 3.52 -2.94 -3.86
N LEU A 126 3.23 -3.70 -4.91
CA LEU A 126 2.34 -3.26 -5.98
C LEU A 126 1.17 -4.22 -6.11
N THR A 127 -0.04 -3.69 -6.27
CA THR A 127 -1.22 -4.49 -6.64
C THR A 127 -1.52 -4.38 -8.13
N LEU A 128 -1.82 -5.50 -8.78
CA LEU A 128 -2.31 -5.53 -10.16
C LEU A 128 -3.84 -5.35 -10.17
N PRO A 129 -4.39 -4.65 -11.16
CA PRO A 129 -5.82 -4.42 -11.27
C PRO A 129 -6.58 -5.72 -11.60
N PHE A 130 -7.87 -5.75 -11.28
CA PHE A 130 -8.77 -6.80 -11.75
C PHE A 130 -8.95 -6.74 -13.27
N ARG A 131 -9.30 -7.88 -13.88
CA ARG A 131 -9.66 -7.91 -15.31
C ARG A 131 -10.93 -7.11 -15.60
N SER A 132 -11.84 -7.03 -14.63
CA SER A 132 -13.11 -6.30 -14.72
C SER A 132 -12.94 -4.77 -14.78
N GLU A 133 -11.79 -4.24 -14.36
CA GLU A 133 -11.45 -2.81 -14.47
C GLU A 133 -11.14 -2.39 -15.93
N GLY A 134 -10.91 -3.37 -16.81
CA GLY A 134 -10.85 -3.18 -18.25
C GLY A 134 -9.44 -3.04 -18.83
N ALA A 135 -9.33 -3.30 -20.14
CA ALA A 135 -8.04 -3.43 -20.83
C ALA A 135 -7.17 -2.17 -20.77
N LYS A 136 -7.77 -0.97 -20.70
CA LYS A 136 -7.01 0.29 -20.56
C LYS A 136 -6.27 0.36 -19.22
N VAL A 137 -6.92 -0.07 -18.13
CA VAL A 137 -6.32 -0.10 -16.79
C VAL A 137 -5.20 -1.13 -16.74
N SER A 138 -5.42 -2.31 -17.32
CA SER A 138 -4.37 -3.34 -17.43
C SER A 138 -3.18 -2.91 -18.28
N ALA A 139 -3.40 -2.21 -19.40
CA ALA A 139 -2.33 -1.68 -20.24
C ALA A 139 -1.48 -0.65 -19.49
N ARG A 140 -2.15 0.30 -18.82
CA ARG A 140 -1.47 1.30 -17.97
C ARG A 140 -0.68 0.64 -16.85
N ALA A 141 -1.24 -0.37 -16.19
CA ALA A 141 -0.54 -1.13 -15.15
C ALA A 141 0.75 -1.79 -15.66
N ALA A 142 0.74 -2.30 -16.90
CA ALA A 142 1.92 -2.88 -17.52
C ALA A 142 3.01 -1.83 -17.82
N GLU A 143 2.62 -0.66 -18.33
CA GLU A 143 3.53 0.46 -18.58
C GLU A 143 4.17 0.97 -17.28
N GLN A 144 3.36 1.14 -16.23
CA GLN A 144 3.83 1.55 -14.91
C GLN A 144 4.78 0.52 -14.29
N LEU A 145 4.47 -0.77 -14.39
CA LEU A 145 5.36 -1.82 -13.89
C LEU A 145 6.71 -1.82 -14.60
N GLU A 146 6.74 -1.61 -15.92
CA GLU A 146 8.00 -1.52 -16.66
C GLU A 146 8.82 -0.29 -16.24
N ALA A 147 8.18 0.85 -16.03
CA ALA A 147 8.86 2.05 -15.52
C ALA A 147 9.46 1.83 -14.13
N ILE A 148 8.70 1.23 -13.21
CA ILE A 148 9.15 0.92 -11.84
C ILE A 148 10.29 -0.11 -11.85
N ARG A 149 10.20 -1.12 -12.72
CA ARG A 149 11.22 -2.18 -12.83
C ARG A 149 12.61 -1.65 -13.20
N GLN A 150 12.69 -0.52 -13.90
CA GLN A 150 13.95 0.11 -14.30
C GLN A 150 14.67 0.80 -13.13
N MET A 151 13.98 1.01 -12.00
CA MET A 151 14.47 1.78 -10.85
C MET A 151 15.16 0.94 -9.75
N GLY A 152 15.46 -0.34 -9.99
CA GLY A 152 16.70 -0.93 -9.45
C GLY A 152 16.74 -1.65 -8.09
N SER A 153 15.65 -1.84 -7.33
CA SER A 153 15.69 -2.65 -6.08
C SER A 153 14.98 -4.01 -6.20
N ALA A 154 13.69 -4.09 -5.84
CA ALA A 154 12.81 -5.24 -6.09
C ALA A 154 11.34 -4.84 -5.89
N SER A 155 10.42 -5.61 -6.49
CA SER A 155 8.98 -5.43 -6.36
C SER A 155 8.29 -6.69 -5.84
N ILE A 156 7.46 -6.55 -4.82
CA ILE A 156 6.50 -7.56 -4.37
C ILE A 156 5.18 -7.28 -5.07
N ILE A 157 4.73 -8.21 -5.91
CA ILE A 157 3.50 -8.05 -6.70
C ILE A 157 2.36 -8.87 -6.10
N PHE A 158 1.21 -8.23 -5.91
CA PHE A 158 -0.05 -8.85 -5.51
C PHE A 158 -1.07 -8.78 -6.65
N ASP A 159 -1.46 -9.92 -7.20
CA ASP A 159 -2.49 -10.00 -8.23
C ASP A 159 -3.89 -10.08 -7.59
N ASN A 160 -4.65 -8.97 -7.66
CA ASN A 160 -5.99 -8.90 -7.07
C ASN A 160 -6.92 -10.00 -7.58
N GLU A 161 -6.80 -10.38 -8.85
CA GLU A 161 -7.63 -11.43 -9.46
C GLU A 161 -7.36 -12.79 -8.80
N THR A 162 -6.08 -13.18 -8.74
CA THR A 162 -5.65 -14.44 -8.15
C THR A 162 -6.03 -14.52 -6.67
N TRP A 163 -5.84 -13.44 -5.93
CA TRP A 163 -6.10 -13.41 -4.50
C TRP A 163 -7.59 -13.35 -4.16
N ALA A 164 -8.41 -12.66 -4.95
CA ALA A 164 -9.85 -12.68 -4.79
C ALA A 164 -10.41 -14.09 -5.01
N GLY A 165 -9.98 -14.78 -6.08
CA GLY A 165 -10.38 -16.16 -6.32
C GLY A 165 -10.00 -17.11 -5.18
N ARG A 166 -8.84 -16.87 -4.54
CA ARG A 166 -8.44 -17.62 -3.34
C ARG A 166 -9.36 -17.36 -2.15
N ILE A 167 -9.71 -16.11 -1.88
CA ILE A 167 -10.65 -15.73 -0.81
C ILE A 167 -12.01 -16.40 -1.04
N GLU A 168 -12.51 -16.38 -2.27
CA GLU A 168 -13.78 -17.03 -2.62
C GLU A 168 -13.72 -18.55 -2.41
N THR A 169 -12.60 -19.17 -2.79
CA THR A 169 -12.40 -20.62 -2.61
C THR A 169 -12.33 -21.01 -1.13
N GLU A 170 -11.57 -20.25 -0.32
CA GLU A 170 -11.45 -20.47 1.13
C GLU A 170 -12.79 -20.24 1.85
N ALA A 171 -13.57 -19.24 1.43
CA ALA A 171 -14.92 -19.00 1.94
C ALA A 171 -15.89 -20.13 1.57
N ALA A 172 -15.83 -20.64 0.34
CA ALA A 172 -16.65 -21.75 -0.12
C ALA A 172 -16.34 -23.06 0.62
N ALA A 173 -15.06 -23.35 0.86
CA ALA A 173 -14.62 -24.50 1.67
C ALA A 173 -15.14 -24.40 3.12
N SER A 174 -14.97 -23.23 3.75
CA SER A 174 -15.45 -22.98 5.11
C SER A 174 -16.98 -23.10 5.21
N ALA A 175 -17.72 -22.61 4.20
CA ALA A 175 -19.17 -22.77 4.13
C ALA A 175 -19.59 -24.24 3.92
N ALA A 176 -18.84 -25.01 3.13
CA ALA A 176 -19.10 -26.43 2.94
C ALA A 176 -18.90 -27.23 4.25
N GLU A 177 -17.88 -26.89 5.04
CA GLU A 177 -17.64 -27.47 6.37
C GLU A 177 -18.76 -27.10 7.36
N LEU A 178 -19.21 -25.84 7.37
CA LEU A 178 -20.32 -25.39 8.22
C LEU A 178 -21.67 -25.99 7.81
N ASN A 179 -21.88 -26.21 6.51
CA ASN A 179 -23.10 -26.84 5.98
C ASN A 179 -23.21 -28.33 6.32
N ALA A 180 -22.11 -28.97 6.74
CA ALA A 180 -22.16 -30.32 7.32
C ALA A 180 -22.83 -30.35 8.71
N GLU A 181 -22.95 -29.20 9.40
CA GLU A 181 -23.68 -29.04 10.67
C GLU A 181 -25.02 -28.26 10.56
N GLY A 182 -25.47 -27.95 9.34
CA GLY A 182 -26.87 -27.56 9.09
C GLY A 182 -27.13 -26.07 8.81
N VAL A 183 -27.81 -25.87 7.67
CA VAL A 183 -28.39 -24.64 7.10
C VAL A 183 -27.41 -23.70 6.35
N PRO A 184 -27.43 -23.70 5.00
CA PRO A 184 -26.66 -22.76 4.20
C PRO A 184 -27.23 -21.35 4.29
N LYS A 185 -26.39 -20.40 4.71
CA LYS A 185 -26.65 -18.98 4.47
C LYS A 185 -26.12 -18.62 3.07
N PRO A 186 -26.94 -18.04 2.17
CA PRO A 186 -26.46 -17.65 0.85
C PRO A 186 -25.37 -16.57 1.00
N LEU A 187 -24.28 -16.72 0.24
CA LEU A 187 -23.22 -15.72 0.12
C LEU A 187 -23.84 -14.45 -0.46
N THR A 188 -24.00 -13.43 0.38
CA THR A 188 -24.50 -12.11 -0.03
C THR A 188 -23.54 -11.48 -1.03
N ARG A 189 -24.07 -10.77 -2.02
CA ARG A 189 -23.30 -9.97 -2.98
C ARG A 189 -22.34 -9.05 -2.22
N ARG A 190 -21.05 -9.39 -2.20
CA ARG A 190 -20.01 -8.55 -1.57
C ARG A 190 -19.95 -7.21 -2.28
N GLN A 191 -19.83 -6.13 -1.52
CA GLN A 191 -19.49 -4.85 -2.10
C GLN A 191 -18.02 -4.87 -2.52
N THR A 192 -17.68 -4.11 -3.56
CA THR A 192 -16.30 -4.03 -4.07
C THR A 192 -15.33 -3.50 -3.01
N SER A 193 -15.78 -2.59 -2.13
CA SER A 193 -15.00 -2.10 -0.98
C SER A 193 -14.60 -3.23 -0.04
N ASP A 194 -15.55 -4.09 0.32
CA ASP A 194 -15.32 -5.20 1.26
C ASP A 194 -14.26 -6.18 0.72
N LEU A 195 -14.27 -6.41 -0.60
CA LEU A 195 -13.28 -7.26 -1.25
C LEU A 195 -11.87 -6.64 -1.17
N TYR A 196 -11.73 -5.34 -1.44
CA TYR A 196 -10.43 -4.68 -1.31
C TYR A 196 -9.93 -4.66 0.13
N ASP A 197 -10.80 -4.47 1.11
CA ASP A 197 -10.43 -4.52 2.52
C ASP A 197 -9.91 -5.91 2.90
N GLU A 198 -10.56 -6.98 2.44
CA GLU A 198 -10.10 -8.35 2.67
C GLU A 198 -8.78 -8.67 1.96
N LEU A 199 -8.58 -8.17 0.74
CA LEU A 199 -7.32 -8.28 0.01
C LEU A 199 -6.19 -7.57 0.75
N ASN A 200 -6.42 -6.34 1.22
CA ASN A 200 -5.45 -5.55 1.98
C ASN A 200 -5.12 -6.23 3.31
N GLU A 201 -6.13 -6.77 4.01
CA GLU A 201 -5.95 -7.54 5.23
C GLU A 201 -5.09 -8.80 5.00
N MET A 202 -5.33 -9.49 3.90
CA MET A 202 -4.58 -10.68 3.53
C MET A 202 -3.12 -10.36 3.11
N LEU A 203 -2.91 -9.23 2.43
CA LEU A 203 -1.59 -8.68 2.12
C LEU A 203 -0.87 -8.31 3.42
N ALA A 204 -1.51 -7.55 4.30
CA ALA A 204 -0.94 -7.07 5.56
C ALA A 204 -0.54 -8.23 6.48
N ARG A 205 -1.34 -9.30 6.56
CA ARG A 205 -0.96 -10.51 7.31
C ARG A 205 0.35 -11.14 6.82
N ARG A 206 0.62 -11.11 5.51
CA ARG A 206 1.82 -11.73 4.91
C ARG A 206 3.03 -10.80 5.00
N VAL A 207 2.86 -9.56 4.54
CA VAL A 207 3.94 -8.58 4.49
C VAL A 207 4.26 -8.05 5.89
N GLY A 208 3.26 -7.75 6.71
CA GLY A 208 3.48 -7.28 8.07
C GLY A 208 4.23 -8.30 8.93
N LEU A 209 4.05 -9.60 8.71
CA LEU A 209 4.89 -10.62 9.36
C LEU A 209 6.35 -10.53 8.92
N LEU A 210 6.62 -10.35 7.62
CA LEU A 210 7.96 -10.16 7.08
C LEU A 210 8.67 -8.95 7.72
N LEU A 211 7.98 -7.82 7.82
CA LEU A 211 8.53 -6.59 8.40
C LEU A 211 8.91 -6.78 9.88
N ARG A 212 8.03 -7.42 10.65
CA ARG A 212 8.22 -7.64 12.10
C ARG A 212 9.20 -8.77 12.43
N ALA A 213 9.37 -9.76 11.54
CA ALA A 213 10.22 -10.92 11.81
C ALA A 213 11.68 -10.55 12.13
N GLY A 214 12.17 -9.42 11.60
CA GLY A 214 13.53 -8.97 11.84
C GLY A 214 13.75 -8.22 13.16
N GLU A 215 12.72 -7.98 13.99
CA GLU A 215 12.86 -7.30 15.29
C GLU A 215 12.88 -8.27 16.49
N VAL A 216 12.79 -9.57 16.24
CA VAL A 216 12.88 -10.57 17.30
C VAL A 216 14.37 -10.81 17.59
N THR A 217 14.90 -10.18 18.64
CA THR A 217 16.28 -10.42 19.09
C THR A 217 16.36 -11.62 20.05
N HIS A 218 17.58 -12.09 20.34
CA HIS A 218 17.85 -13.25 21.22
C HIS A 218 17.21 -13.15 22.62
N ASN A 219 16.84 -11.94 23.07
CA ASN A 219 16.25 -11.69 24.39
C ASN A 219 14.72 -11.47 24.37
N GLY A 220 14.06 -11.63 23.23
CA GLY A 220 12.63 -11.36 23.06
C GLY A 220 12.36 -10.05 22.30
N VAL A 221 11.10 -9.61 22.31
CA VAL A 221 10.68 -8.33 21.68
C VAL A 221 11.19 -7.18 22.54
N GLU A 222 12.21 -6.46 22.08
CA GLU A 222 12.51 -5.13 22.61
C GLU A 222 11.49 -4.16 22.04
N SER A 223 10.48 -3.82 22.84
CA SER A 223 9.61 -2.69 22.54
C SER A 223 10.43 -1.40 22.67
N ALA A 224 10.54 -0.64 21.58
CA ALA A 224 11.04 0.73 21.59
C ALA A 224 10.04 1.69 22.29
#